data_AF-A0A558BT82-F1
#
_entry.id   AF-A0A558BT82-F1
#
_cell.length_a   1.000
_cell.length_b   1.000
_cell.length_c   1.000
_cell.angle_alpha   90.00
_cell.angle_beta   90.00
_cell.angle_gamma   90.00
#
_symmetry.space_group_name_H-M   'P 1'
#
loop_
_entity.id
_entity.type
_entity.pdbx_description
1 polymer ?
#
loop_
_entity_poly.entity_id
_entity_poly.type
_entity_poly.pdbx_seq_one_letter_code
_entity_poly.pdbx_strand_id
1 'polypeptide(L)' 'MVLPPIPADAKRINIKSTNEVNYWCRTFNCTETRLRNAVLAVGSLSADVQQYLNR' A
#
# COMPACT_ATOMS: atom_id res chain seq x y z
N MET A 1 -16.29 0.09 -13.67
CA MET A 1 -15.14 0.50 -12.84
C MET A 1 -14.04 -0.53 -13.05
N VAL A 2 -13.04 -0.24 -13.88
CA VAL A 2 -11.93 -1.17 -14.11
C VAL A 2 -10.98 -1.03 -12.93
N LEU A 3 -11.04 -1.96 -11.98
CA LEU A 3 -9.96 -2.10 -11.00
C LEU A 3 -8.68 -2.35 -11.82
N PRO A 4 -7.61 -1.54 -11.63
CA PRO A 4 -6.36 -1.79 -12.32
C PRO A 4 -5.89 -3.21 -11.98
N PRO A 5 -5.17 -3.89 -12.89
CA PRO A 5 -4.69 -5.24 -12.64
C PRO A 5 -3.97 -5.23 -11.29
N ILE A 6 -4.43 -6.10 -10.39
CA ILE A 6 -3.77 -6.41 -9.12
C ILE A 6 -2.27 -6.43 -9.42
N PRO A 7 -1.42 -5.64 -8.75
CA PRO A 7 0.02 -5.72 -9.02
C PRO A 7 0.39 -7.19 -8.91
N ALA A 8 1.03 -7.74 -9.94
CA ALA A 8 1.36 -9.18 -10.01
C ALA A 8 2.13 -9.64 -8.75
N ASP A 9 2.73 -8.67 -8.05
CA ASP A 9 3.29 -8.78 -6.72
C ASP A 9 2.39 -8.07 -5.68
N ALA A 10 1.19 -8.60 -5.41
CA ALA A 10 0.31 -8.11 -4.32
C ALA A 10 0.91 -8.27 -2.90
N LYS A 11 2.17 -8.68 -2.84
CA LYS A 11 3.00 -8.80 -1.64
C LYS A 11 3.77 -7.52 -1.34
N ARG A 12 3.97 -6.64 -2.33
CA ARG A 12 4.79 -5.42 -2.18
C ARG A 12 4.05 -4.16 -2.62
N ILE A 13 4.24 -3.10 -1.83
CA ILE A 13 3.72 -1.76 -2.07
C ILE A 13 4.82 -0.93 -2.72
N ASN A 14 4.62 -0.55 -3.98
CA ASN A 14 5.50 0.39 -4.65
C ASN A 14 5.04 1.84 -4.44
N ILE A 15 5.63 2.51 -3.44
CA ILE A 15 5.36 3.92 -3.16
C ILE A 15 5.85 4.90 -4.23
N LYS A 16 6.61 4.43 -5.23
CA LYS A 16 7.06 5.23 -6.39
C LYS A 16 5.97 5.35 -7.46
N SER A 17 4.99 4.44 -7.48
CA SER A 17 3.90 4.47 -8.45
C SER A 17 2.65 5.08 -7.82
N THR A 18 2.25 6.27 -8.27
CA THR A 18 1.06 6.98 -7.76
C THR A 18 -0.23 6.16 -7.89
N ASN A 19 -0.34 5.33 -8.94
CA ASN A 19 -1.50 4.45 -9.14
C ASN A 19 -1.57 3.35 -8.08
N GLU A 20 -0.42 2.78 -7.73
CA GLU A 20 -0.32 1.72 -6.73
C GLU A 20 -0.50 2.27 -5.31
N VAL A 21 0.05 3.44 -5.03
CA VAL A 21 -0.22 4.18 -3.80
C VAL A 21 -1.72 4.43 -3.64
N ASN A 22 -2.41 4.92 -4.66
CA ASN A 22 -3.88 5.10 -4.61
C ASN A 22 -4.63 3.79 -4.36
N TYR A 23 -4.21 2.70 -5.00
CA TYR A 23 -4.80 1.38 -4.81
C TYR A 23 -4.67 0.91 -3.35
N TRP A 24 -3.47 0.97 -2.78
CA TRP A 24 -3.22 0.55 -1.40
C TRP A 24 -3.83 1.51 -0.38
N CYS A 25 -3.84 2.81 -0.67
CA CYS A 25 -4.53 3.84 0.12
C CYS A 25 -6.03 3.53 0.24
N ARG A 26 -6.67 3.09 -0.85
CA ARG A 26 -8.06 2.62 -0.86
C ARG A 26 -8.22 1.26 -0.16
N THR A 27 -7.31 0.32 -0.40
CA THR A 27 -7.35 -1.04 0.17
C THR A 27 -7.24 -1.02 1.69
N PHE A 28 -6.30 -0.24 2.22
CA PHE A 28 -6.07 -0.11 3.66
C PHE A 28 -6.87 1.04 4.29
N ASN A 29 -7.70 1.73 3.50
CA ASN A 29 -8.46 2.91 3.91
C ASN A 29 -7.59 3.94 4.67
N CYS A 30 -6.34 4.13 4.23
CA CYS A 30 -5.37 5.03 4.84
C CYS A 30 -5.15 6.26 3.95
N THR A 31 -4.23 7.16 4.33
CA THR A 31 -3.77 8.25 3.46
C THR A 31 -2.40 7.90 2.85
N GLU A 32 -2.03 8.55 1.75
CA GLU A 32 -0.73 8.36 1.08
C GLU A 32 0.44 8.60 2.04
N THR A 33 0.37 9.63 2.88
CA THR A 33 1.36 9.89 3.92
C THR A 33 1.47 8.72 4.91
N ARG A 34 0.33 8.16 5.34
CA ARG A 34 0.30 7.04 6.30
C ARG A 34 0.85 5.76 5.66
N LEU A 35 0.54 5.52 4.40
CA LEU A 35 1.09 4.41 3.61
C LEU A 35 2.61 4.53 3.50
N ARG A 36 3.13 5.69 3.11
CA ARG A 36 4.57 5.94 2.99
C ARG A 36 5.29 5.78 4.33
N ASN A 37 4.72 6.30 5.42
CA ASN A 37 5.29 6.15 6.75
C ASN A 37 5.32 4.68 7.18
N ALA A 38 4.24 3.92 6.95
CA ALA A 38 4.22 2.50 7.24
C ALA A 38 5.28 1.75 6.41
N VAL A 39 5.39 2.04 5.11
CA VAL A 39 6.42 1.44 4.25
C VAL A 39 7.84 1.77 4.70
N LEU A 40 8.07 2.96 5.25
CA LEU A 40 9.36 3.33 5.85
C LEU A 40 9.61 2.63 7.19
N ALA A 41 8.57 2.35 7.96
CA ALA A 41 8.68 1.72 9.29
C ALA A 41 8.87 0.20 9.22
N VAL A 42 8.14 -0.50 8.35
CA VAL A 42 8.13 -1.98 8.28
C VAL A 42 8.59 -2.53 6.93
N GLY A 43 8.91 -1.66 5.97
CA GLY A 43 9.31 -2.04 4.62
C GLY A 43 8.14 -2.09 3.64
N SER A 44 8.43 -2.43 2.38
CA SER A 44 7.45 -2.42 1.29
C SER A 44 6.51 -3.62 1.30
N LEU A 45 6.52 -4.50 2.30
CA LEU A 45 5.62 -5.65 2.36
C LEU A 45 4.19 -5.24 2.72
N SER A 46 3.22 -5.65 1.90
CA SER A 46 1.81 -5.30 2.09
C SER A 46 1.22 -5.87 3.38
N ALA A 47 1.62 -7.08 3.75
CA ALA A 47 1.18 -7.73 4.99
C ALA A 47 1.65 -6.98 6.24
N ASP A 48 2.94 -6.63 6.31
CA ASP A 48 3.51 -5.86 7.42
C ASP A 48 2.90 -4.46 7.50
N VAL A 49 2.76 -3.76 6.36
CA VAL A 49 2.15 -2.42 6.31
C VAL A 49 0.70 -2.47 6.76
N GLN A 50 -0.06 -3.48 6.34
CA GLN A 50 -1.42 -3.68 6.80
C GLN A 50 -1.45 -3.92 8.32
N GLN A 51 -0.57 -4.77 8.86
CA GLN A 51 -0.49 -5.03 10.29
C GLN A 51 -0.13 -3.76 11.08
N TYR A 52 0.79 -2.95 10.56
CA TYR A 52 1.17 -1.67 11.14
C TYR A 52 0.03 -0.65 11.12
N LEU A 53 -0.76 -0.62 10.04
CA LEU A 53 -1.91 0.29 9.88
C LEU A 53 -3.15 -0.14 10.66
N ASN A 54 -3.30 -1.44 10.95
CA ASN A 54 -4.40 -2.00 11.74
C ASN A 54 -4.12 -1.97 13.26
N ARG A 55 -2.97 -1.44 13.68
CA ARG A 55 -2.64 -1.20 15.09
C ARG A 55 -3.18 0.12 15.61
#